data_AF-A0A969JVK7-F1
#
_entry.id   AF-A0A969JVK7-F1
#
_cell.length_a   1.000
_cell.length_b   1.000
_cell.length_c   1.000
_cell.angle_alpha   90.00
_cell.angle_beta   90.00
_cell.angle_gamma   90.00
#
_symmetry.space_group_name_H-M   'P 1'
#
loop_
_entity.id
_entity.type
_entity.pdbx_description
1 polymer ?
#
loop_
_entity_poly.entity_id
_entity_poly.type
_entity_poly.pdbx_seq_one_letter_code
_entity_poly.pdbx_strand_id
1 'polypeptide(L)'
;MHPRRARPADSLRGSNLIRDDSRKPVFIVNSELEAIACYGVRQPDSDRLRWWESAGTCHVSQQSLAARARMAQRDQIVTRPSGGSINAIPIGPLYDAAYHHMHSWLSDGIPPPVQPRIAFAGDPAQVVRDADGIAQGGIRLPQVEVPLAQNSAIPLSNDIFAYLGGSSRPFAAAELRDRYGKRETFLARFEQAARRAVSDGVLRPHAVDGLLVEAAATWPD
;
A
#
# COMPACT_ATOMS: atom_id res chain seq x y z
N MET A 1 -22.24 14.26 29.91
CA MET A 1 -21.44 14.66 28.73
C MET A 1 -20.46 13.51 28.45
N HIS A 2 -20.71 12.66 27.45
CA HIS A 2 -19.73 11.62 27.11
C HIS A 2 -18.49 12.29 26.50
N PRO A 3 -17.26 11.95 26.92
CA PRO A 3 -16.06 12.50 26.28
C PRO A 3 -16.08 12.12 24.80
N ARG A 4 -15.90 13.11 23.93
CA ARG A 4 -15.78 12.90 22.49
C ARG A 4 -14.62 11.92 22.30
N ARG A 5 -14.89 10.67 21.86
CA ARG A 5 -13.82 9.73 21.53
C ARG A 5 -12.89 10.43 20.53
N ALA A 6 -11.58 10.44 20.82
CA ALA A 6 -10.60 10.98 19.89
C ALA A 6 -10.78 10.30 18.53
N ARG A 7 -10.74 11.08 17.44
CA ARG A 7 -10.81 10.49 16.10
C ARG A 7 -9.52 9.69 15.88
N PRO A 8 -9.56 8.52 15.21
CA PRO A 8 -8.35 7.75 14.92
C PRO A 8 -7.20 8.57 14.32
N ALA A 9 -7.54 9.51 13.42
CA ALA A 9 -6.59 10.42 12.78
C ALA A 9 -5.88 11.39 13.74
N ASP A 10 -6.45 11.65 14.93
CA ASP A 10 -5.86 12.51 15.95
C ASP A 10 -4.91 11.71 16.88
N SER A 11 -5.10 10.38 16.98
CA SER A 11 -4.30 9.50 17.86
C SER A 11 -3.19 8.73 17.14
N LEU A 12 -3.36 8.42 15.85
CA LEU A 12 -2.40 7.65 15.06
C LEU A 12 -1.53 8.60 14.23
N ARG A 13 -0.67 9.37 14.92
CA ARG A 13 0.30 10.27 14.28
C ARG A 13 1.69 10.03 14.83
N GLY A 14 2.67 9.99 13.93
CA GLY A 14 4.08 10.00 14.31
C GLY A 14 4.42 11.33 14.97
N SER A 15 5.09 11.27 16.13
CA SER A 15 5.46 12.45 16.92
C SER A 15 6.96 12.52 17.25
N ASN A 16 7.72 11.48 16.88
CA ASN A 16 9.14 11.40 17.14
C ASN A 16 9.91 11.05 15.87
N LEU A 17 11.08 11.65 15.71
CA LEU A 17 12.06 11.25 14.72
C LEU A 17 12.80 10.00 15.20
N ILE A 18 13.31 9.22 14.24
CA ILE A 18 14.33 8.21 14.50
C ILE A 18 15.66 8.91 14.78
N ARG A 19 16.33 8.50 15.85
CA ARG A 19 17.67 8.96 16.22
C ARG A 19 18.66 8.76 15.06
N ASP A 20 19.46 9.78 14.77
CA ASP A 20 20.44 9.82 13.67
C ASP A 20 21.82 9.27 14.06
N ASP A 21 22.09 9.08 15.35
CA ASP A 21 23.31 8.49 15.89
C ASP A 21 23.27 6.94 15.98
N SER A 22 22.22 6.30 15.46
CA SER A 22 22.11 4.84 15.40
C SER A 22 23.15 4.26 14.44
N ARG A 23 23.97 3.33 14.94
CA ARG A 23 24.89 2.54 14.09
C ARG A 23 24.22 1.35 13.40
N LYS A 24 22.94 1.11 13.68
CA LYS A 24 22.17 0.00 13.11
C LYS A 24 21.29 0.50 11.96
N PRO A 25 21.20 -0.25 10.85
CA PRO A 25 20.25 0.04 9.80
C PRO A 25 18.82 0.10 10.32
N VAL A 26 18.06 1.08 9.85
CA VAL A 26 16.63 1.25 10.09
C VAL A 26 15.94 1.34 8.74
N PHE A 27 14.87 0.56 8.59
CA PHE A 27 14.08 0.55 7.38
C PHE A 27 12.60 0.76 7.73
N ILE A 28 12.05 1.90 7.29
CA ILE A 28 10.65 2.25 7.48
C ILE A 28 9.90 1.97 6.18
N VAL A 29 8.81 1.21 6.28
CA VAL A 29 7.94 0.89 5.13
C VAL A 29 6.52 1.24 5.51
N ASN A 30 5.95 2.20 4.81
CA ASN A 30 4.64 2.77 5.10
C ASN A 30 3.67 2.48 3.95
N SER A 31 2.41 2.17 4.28
CA SER A 31 1.33 2.34 3.31
C SER A 31 1.03 3.83 3.12
N GLU A 32 0.10 4.18 2.24
CA GLU A 32 -0.37 5.56 2.13
C GLU A 32 -0.92 6.08 3.46
N LEU A 33 -1.58 5.23 4.26
CA LEU A 33 -2.10 5.61 5.57
C LEU A 33 -0.98 5.99 6.53
N GLU A 34 0.05 5.15 6.67
CA GLU A 34 1.19 5.46 7.52
C GLU A 34 2.00 6.63 6.96
N ALA A 35 2.06 6.81 5.65
CA ALA A 35 2.73 7.96 5.02
C ALA A 35 2.05 9.30 5.38
N ILE A 36 0.71 9.32 5.52
CA ILE A 36 -0.06 10.45 6.06
C ILE A 36 0.23 10.62 7.55
N ALA A 37 0.13 9.54 8.33
CA ALA A 37 0.32 9.56 9.79
C ALA A 37 1.72 10.03 10.21
N CYS A 38 2.73 9.69 9.41
CA CYS A 38 4.13 9.97 9.68
C CYS A 38 4.68 11.18 8.90
N TYR A 39 3.84 11.94 8.18
CA TYR A 39 4.29 13.06 7.33
C TYR A 39 5.17 14.06 8.11
N GLY A 40 4.73 14.48 9.30
CA GLY A 40 5.45 15.44 10.14
C GLY A 40 6.75 14.93 10.76
N VAL A 41 7.03 13.62 10.64
CA VAL A 41 8.24 12.97 11.16
C VAL A 41 9.03 12.25 10.07
N ARG A 42 8.77 12.59 8.79
CA ARG A 42 9.56 12.08 7.67
C ARG A 42 11.00 12.49 7.81
N GLN A 43 11.89 11.56 7.52
CA GLN A 43 13.33 11.79 7.45
C GLN A 43 13.85 11.47 6.05
N PRO A 44 14.89 12.20 5.60
CA PRO A 44 15.60 11.84 4.38
C PRO A 44 16.24 10.46 4.55
N ASP A 45 16.41 9.76 3.44
CA ASP A 45 17.22 8.54 3.48
C ASP A 45 18.69 8.88 3.80
N SER A 46 19.41 7.93 4.40
CA SER A 46 20.84 8.00 4.70
C SER A 46 21.53 6.65 4.45
N ASP A 47 22.80 6.54 4.84
CA ASP A 47 23.54 5.27 4.86
C ASP A 47 23.01 4.27 5.91
N ARG A 48 22.15 4.71 6.83
CA ARG A 48 21.56 3.91 7.91
C ARG A 48 20.05 3.97 7.99
N LEU A 49 19.39 4.89 7.28
CA LEU A 49 17.94 5.00 7.26
C LEU A 49 17.42 4.88 5.82
N ARG A 50 16.51 3.93 5.60
CA ARG A 50 15.71 3.86 4.37
C ARG A 50 14.24 4.03 4.69
N TRP A 51 13.52 4.69 3.79
CA TRP A 51 12.11 4.91 4.00
C TRP A 51 11.32 4.83 2.70
N TRP A 52 10.35 3.92 2.71
CA TRP A 52 9.49 3.58 1.59
C TRP A 52 8.05 3.94 1.91
N GLU A 53 7.34 4.42 0.89
CA GLU A 53 5.92 4.79 0.98
C GLU A 53 5.19 4.25 -0.22
N SER A 54 4.16 3.43 -0.01
CA SER A 54 3.43 2.81 -1.10
C SER A 54 2.16 3.58 -1.42
N ALA A 55 2.08 4.08 -2.66
CA ALA A 55 0.91 4.80 -3.15
C ALA A 55 -0.31 3.88 -3.18
N GLY A 56 -1.48 4.40 -2.81
CA GLY A 56 -2.75 3.68 -2.96
C GLY A 56 -2.96 2.46 -2.05
N THR A 57 -2.01 2.10 -1.18
CA THR A 57 -2.17 1.02 -0.18
C THR A 57 -2.75 1.55 1.12
N CYS A 58 -3.26 0.66 1.98
CA CYS A 58 -3.68 1.00 3.34
C CYS A 58 -3.18 -0.06 4.34
N HIS A 59 -3.42 0.16 5.64
CA HIS A 59 -3.01 -0.75 6.71
C HIS A 59 -3.60 -2.15 6.56
N VAL A 60 -4.85 -2.22 6.10
CA VAL A 60 -5.57 -3.46 5.81
C VAL A 60 -6.03 -3.44 4.36
N SER A 61 -5.84 -4.57 3.68
CA SER A 61 -6.35 -4.79 2.33
C SER A 61 -7.32 -5.98 2.28
N GLN A 62 -8.13 -6.06 1.23
CA GLN A 62 -9.05 -7.19 0.98
C GLN A 62 -8.33 -8.54 1.04
N GLN A 63 -7.13 -8.62 0.48
CA GLN A 63 -6.29 -9.81 0.46
C GLN A 63 -5.87 -10.23 1.88
N SER A 64 -5.49 -9.26 2.72
CA SER A 64 -5.10 -9.54 4.11
C SER A 64 -6.30 -10.05 4.94
N LEU A 65 -7.50 -9.53 4.71
CA LEU A 65 -8.72 -10.02 5.35
C LEU A 65 -9.10 -11.42 4.84
N ALA A 66 -9.01 -11.66 3.54
CA ALA A 66 -9.29 -12.98 2.95
C ALA A 66 -8.32 -14.06 3.47
N ALA A 67 -7.04 -13.72 3.66
CA ALA A 67 -6.07 -14.62 4.30
C ALA A 67 -6.44 -14.92 5.76
N ARG A 68 -6.80 -13.88 6.55
CA ARG A 68 -7.24 -14.04 7.94
C ARG A 68 -8.52 -14.85 8.06
N ALA A 69 -9.48 -14.65 7.17
CA ALA A 69 -10.73 -15.41 7.14
C ALA A 69 -10.49 -16.91 6.90
N ARG A 70 -9.57 -17.27 5.98
CA ARG A 70 -9.18 -18.67 5.76
C ARG A 70 -8.55 -19.30 7.00
N MET A 71 -7.69 -18.58 7.72
CA MET A 71 -7.10 -19.06 8.97
C MET A 71 -8.15 -19.22 10.07
N ALA A 72 -9.03 -18.22 10.24
CA ALA A 72 -10.11 -18.29 11.20
C ALA A 72 -11.07 -19.46 10.91
N GLN A 73 -11.39 -19.71 9.63
CA GLN A 73 -12.21 -20.86 9.23
C GLN A 73 -11.52 -22.19 9.57
N ARG A 74 -10.24 -22.33 9.24
CA ARG A 74 -9.43 -23.52 9.58
C ARG A 74 -9.46 -23.78 11.09
N ASP A 75 -9.32 -22.72 11.88
CA ASP A 75 -9.21 -22.77 13.35
C ASP A 75 -10.57 -22.69 14.06
N GLN A 76 -11.68 -22.66 13.31
CA GLN A 76 -13.05 -22.52 13.83
C GLN A 76 -13.26 -21.28 14.72
N ILE A 77 -12.54 -20.19 14.43
CA ILE A 77 -12.64 -18.91 15.13
C ILE A 77 -13.77 -18.07 14.53
N VAL A 78 -14.72 -17.66 15.36
CA VAL A 78 -15.78 -16.72 14.97
C VAL A 78 -15.16 -15.33 14.79
N THR A 79 -15.23 -14.80 13.57
CA THR A 79 -14.76 -13.45 13.25
C THR A 79 -15.92 -12.59 12.76
N ARG A 80 -15.76 -11.28 12.88
CA ARG A 80 -16.72 -10.34 12.30
C ARG A 80 -16.58 -10.35 10.76
N PRO A 81 -17.68 -10.35 10.00
CA PRO A 81 -17.62 -10.19 8.55
C PRO A 81 -16.88 -8.91 8.18
N SER A 82 -16.02 -8.97 7.16
CA SER A 82 -15.41 -7.77 6.59
C SER A 82 -16.51 -6.93 5.91
N GLY A 83 -16.56 -5.64 6.23
CA GLY A 83 -17.34 -4.70 5.44
C GLY A 83 -16.82 -4.65 4.00
N GLY A 84 -17.70 -4.43 3.03
CA GLY A 84 -17.30 -4.22 1.64
C GLY A 84 -16.56 -2.88 1.44
N SER A 85 -15.85 -2.76 0.33
CA SER A 85 -15.22 -1.51 -0.16
C SER A 85 -13.97 -1.01 0.58
N ILE A 86 -13.22 -1.89 1.26
CA ILE A 86 -11.88 -1.55 1.77
C ILE A 86 -10.82 -1.60 0.64
N ASN A 87 -9.64 -1.04 0.91
CA ASN A 87 -8.50 -1.00 0.01
C ASN A 87 -8.21 -2.36 -0.66
N ALA A 88 -8.02 -2.36 -1.98
CA ALA A 88 -7.80 -3.56 -2.79
C ALA A 88 -6.34 -3.73 -3.24
N ILE A 89 -5.39 -2.98 -2.68
CA ILE A 89 -3.97 -3.10 -3.02
C ILE A 89 -3.22 -3.75 -1.85
N PRO A 90 -2.66 -4.97 -2.03
CA PRO A 90 -1.96 -5.64 -0.96
C PRO A 90 -0.57 -5.04 -0.78
N ILE A 91 -0.26 -4.55 0.43
CA ILE A 91 1.11 -4.12 0.78
C ILE A 91 2.04 -5.31 1.10
N GLY A 92 1.49 -6.51 1.30
CA GLY A 92 2.24 -7.72 1.64
C GLY A 92 3.44 -8.03 0.72
N PRO A 93 3.28 -8.01 -0.62
CA PRO A 93 4.40 -8.21 -1.54
C PRO A 93 5.52 -7.16 -1.41
N LEU A 94 5.20 -5.93 -1.01
CA LEU A 94 6.20 -4.91 -0.72
C LEU A 94 6.94 -5.20 0.59
N TYR A 95 6.25 -5.68 1.63
CA TYR A 95 6.90 -6.12 2.87
C TYR A 95 7.85 -7.28 2.64
N ASP A 96 7.49 -8.24 1.81
CA ASP A 96 8.38 -9.33 1.41
C ASP A 96 9.65 -8.80 0.70
N ALA A 97 9.51 -7.85 -0.22
CA ALA A 97 10.65 -7.15 -0.80
C ALA A 97 11.51 -6.43 0.25
N ALA A 98 10.87 -5.73 1.19
CA ALA A 98 11.56 -5.01 2.25
C ALA A 98 12.32 -5.94 3.21
N TYR A 99 11.75 -7.10 3.58
CA TYR A 99 12.43 -8.08 4.41
C TYR A 99 13.66 -8.66 3.71
N HIS A 100 13.56 -8.93 2.40
CA HIS A 100 14.71 -9.36 1.62
C HIS A 100 15.82 -8.30 1.62
N HIS A 101 15.50 -7.03 1.37
CA HIS A 101 16.50 -5.96 1.41
C HIS A 101 17.06 -5.72 2.81
N MET A 102 16.25 -5.84 3.86
CA MET A 102 16.75 -5.73 5.23
C MET A 102 17.75 -6.85 5.54
N HIS A 103 17.48 -8.07 5.07
CA HIS A 103 18.42 -9.17 5.18
C HIS A 103 19.74 -8.87 4.45
N SER A 104 19.69 -8.47 3.19
CA SER A 104 20.90 -8.09 2.42
C SER A 104 21.65 -6.90 3.04
N TRP A 105 20.95 -5.95 3.65
CA TRP A 105 21.60 -4.82 4.32
C TRP A 105 22.35 -5.25 5.58
N LEU A 106 21.78 -6.19 6.35
CA LEU A 106 22.38 -6.73 7.56
C LEU A 106 23.54 -7.70 7.27
N SER A 107 23.38 -8.55 6.25
CA SER A 107 24.33 -9.61 5.94
C SER A 107 25.45 -9.14 5.01
N ASP A 108 25.12 -8.37 3.99
CA ASP A 108 26.02 -8.03 2.88
C ASP A 108 26.35 -6.53 2.83
N GLY A 109 25.73 -5.71 3.68
CA GLY A 109 25.91 -4.26 3.68
C GLY A 109 25.26 -3.55 2.50
N ILE A 110 24.42 -4.22 1.72
CA ILE A 110 23.74 -3.66 0.55
C ILE A 110 22.42 -3.01 1.00
N PRO A 111 22.29 -1.68 0.97
CA PRO A 111 21.08 -1.01 1.42
C PRO A 111 19.92 -1.23 0.43
N PRO A 112 18.65 -1.17 0.90
CA PRO A 112 17.49 -1.10 0.02
C PRO A 112 17.61 0.07 -0.98
N PRO A 113 17.03 0.00 -2.18
CA PRO A 113 17.05 1.12 -3.11
C PRO A 113 16.27 2.33 -2.56
N VAL A 114 16.70 3.55 -2.94
CA VAL A 114 15.91 4.78 -2.74
C VAL A 114 14.63 4.64 -3.56
N GLN A 115 13.50 5.06 -2.99
CA GLN A 115 12.23 5.10 -3.71
C GLN A 115 11.59 6.48 -3.64
N PRO A 116 10.79 6.88 -4.65
CA PRO A 116 9.99 8.10 -4.58
C PRO A 116 9.10 8.11 -3.33
N ARG A 117 8.86 9.29 -2.75
CA ARG A 117 7.92 9.49 -1.64
C ARG A 117 6.57 9.92 -2.16
N ILE A 118 5.52 9.67 -1.39
CA ILE A 118 4.19 10.17 -1.72
C ILE A 118 4.23 11.70 -1.65
N ALA A 119 3.64 12.34 -2.66
CA ALA A 119 3.57 13.79 -2.77
C ALA A 119 2.49 14.37 -1.86
N PHE A 120 2.84 15.44 -1.14
CA PHE A 120 1.93 16.22 -0.31
C PHE A 120 1.98 17.69 -0.73
N ALA A 121 0.86 18.38 -0.61
CA ALA A 121 0.75 19.81 -0.87
C ALA A 121 -0.22 20.50 0.09
N GLY A 122 -0.08 21.82 0.21
CA GLY A 122 -0.94 22.67 1.04
C GLY A 122 -0.60 22.66 2.54
N ASP A 123 -1.39 23.42 3.30
CA ASP A 123 -1.35 23.49 4.76
C ASP A 123 -2.80 23.53 5.30
N PRO A 124 -3.29 22.45 5.98
CA PRO A 124 -2.57 21.24 6.32
C PRO A 124 -2.21 20.41 5.09
N ALA A 125 -1.08 19.72 5.16
CA ALA A 125 -0.57 18.87 4.09
C ALA A 125 -1.57 17.77 3.72
N GLN A 126 -1.88 17.66 2.43
CA GLN A 126 -2.76 16.64 1.86
C GLN A 126 -2.06 15.88 0.73
N VAL A 127 -2.39 14.59 0.60
CA VAL A 127 -1.87 13.74 -0.48
C VAL A 127 -2.32 14.30 -1.83
N VAL A 128 -1.38 14.55 -2.73
CA VAL A 128 -1.68 14.93 -4.12
C VAL A 128 -2.14 13.69 -4.87
N ARG A 129 -3.25 13.80 -5.62
CA ARG A 129 -3.87 12.69 -6.35
C ARG A 129 -3.64 12.79 -7.85
N ASP A 130 -3.46 11.65 -8.52
CA ASP A 130 -3.44 11.55 -9.98
C ASP A 130 -4.86 11.52 -10.56
N ALA A 131 -4.98 11.35 -11.88
CA ALA A 131 -6.26 11.32 -12.57
C ALA A 131 -7.16 10.14 -12.16
N ASP A 132 -6.57 9.08 -11.61
CA ASP A 132 -7.28 7.90 -11.10
C ASP A 132 -7.66 8.04 -9.62
N GLY A 133 -7.34 9.19 -9.00
CA GLY A 133 -7.58 9.44 -7.59
C GLY A 133 -6.64 8.66 -6.67
N ILE A 134 -5.53 8.14 -7.19
CA ILE A 134 -4.48 7.45 -6.43
C ILE A 134 -3.37 8.45 -6.09
N ALA A 135 -2.62 8.22 -5.01
CA ALA A 135 -1.53 9.11 -4.61
C ALA A 135 -0.46 9.26 -5.71
N GLN A 136 -0.01 10.50 -5.95
CA GLN A 136 1.15 10.79 -6.77
C GLN A 136 2.46 10.51 -6.01
N GLY A 137 3.52 10.18 -6.75
CA GLY A 137 4.78 9.72 -6.18
C GLY A 137 4.64 8.36 -5.51
N GLY A 138 5.49 8.09 -4.54
CA GLY A 138 5.53 6.82 -3.82
C GLY A 138 5.97 5.65 -4.70
N ILE A 139 6.02 4.47 -4.09
CA ILE A 139 6.15 3.19 -4.76
C ILE A 139 4.80 2.86 -5.38
N ARG A 140 4.80 2.70 -6.71
CA ARG A 140 3.62 2.34 -7.49
C ARG A 140 3.68 0.86 -7.85
N LEU A 141 2.90 0.05 -7.11
CA LEU A 141 2.73 -1.37 -7.38
C LEU A 141 1.90 -1.59 -8.66
N PRO A 142 1.84 -2.81 -9.22
CA PRO A 142 1.12 -3.06 -10.48
C PRO A 142 -0.36 -2.65 -10.46
N GLN A 143 -1.01 -2.77 -9.30
CA GLN A 143 -2.40 -2.32 -9.09
C GLN A 143 -2.56 -0.80 -9.12
N VAL A 144 -1.47 -0.04 -8.91
CA VAL A 144 -1.42 1.43 -8.98
C VAL A 144 -1.05 1.89 -10.39
N GLU A 145 -0.16 1.18 -11.06
CA GLU A 145 0.24 1.46 -12.45
C GLU A 145 -0.86 1.09 -13.46
N VAL A 146 -1.60 0.02 -13.18
CA VAL A 146 -2.67 -0.50 -14.05
C VAL A 146 -3.94 -0.71 -13.21
N PRO A 147 -4.57 0.38 -12.73
CA PRO A 147 -5.65 0.27 -11.77
C PRO A 147 -6.95 -0.24 -12.39
N LEU A 148 -7.66 -1.06 -11.61
CA LEU A 148 -9.06 -1.45 -11.83
C LEU A 148 -10.04 -0.70 -10.92
N ALA A 149 -9.51 0.05 -9.97
CA ALA A 149 -10.27 0.76 -8.95
C ALA A 149 -9.48 1.97 -8.45
N GLN A 150 -10.19 3.02 -8.07
CA GLN A 150 -9.63 4.06 -7.22
C GLN A 150 -9.40 3.48 -5.82
N ASN A 151 -8.13 3.47 -5.38
CA ASN A 151 -7.75 3.01 -4.05
C ASN A 151 -7.13 4.16 -3.26
N SER A 152 -7.49 4.28 -1.98
CA SER A 152 -6.93 5.31 -1.10
C SER A 152 -6.91 4.87 0.37
N ALA A 153 -6.15 5.60 1.19
CA ALA A 153 -6.18 5.48 2.64
C ALA A 153 -7.33 6.29 3.30
N ILE A 154 -8.18 6.95 2.51
CA ILE A 154 -9.33 7.72 3.04
C ILE A 154 -10.44 6.75 3.45
N PRO A 155 -10.91 6.76 4.71
CA PRO A 155 -11.92 5.82 5.16
C PRO A 155 -13.34 6.19 4.73
N LEU A 156 -14.20 5.17 4.63
CA LEU A 156 -15.62 5.35 4.31
C LEU A 156 -16.51 5.69 5.53
N SER A 157 -16.00 5.52 6.75
CA SER A 157 -16.68 5.86 8.00
C SER A 157 -15.68 6.28 9.08
N ASN A 158 -16.19 6.87 10.17
CA ASN A 158 -15.36 7.44 11.24
C ASN A 158 -14.92 6.43 12.32
N ASP A 159 -15.07 5.13 12.09
CA ASP A 159 -14.59 4.10 13.01
C ASP A 159 -13.15 3.66 12.68
N ILE A 160 -12.48 3.07 13.67
CA ILE A 160 -11.08 2.67 13.55
C ILE A 160 -10.85 1.60 12.47
N PHE A 161 -11.80 0.69 12.24
CA PHE A 161 -11.63 -0.37 11.26
C PHE A 161 -11.72 0.18 9.83
N ALA A 162 -12.64 1.12 9.59
CA ALA A 162 -12.68 1.84 8.32
C ALA A 162 -11.41 2.69 8.11
N TYR A 163 -10.91 3.36 9.15
CA TYR A 163 -9.65 4.10 9.11
C TYR A 163 -8.47 3.24 8.66
N LEU A 164 -8.33 2.04 9.24
CA LEU A 164 -7.27 1.09 8.87
C LEU A 164 -7.54 0.40 7.51
N GLY A 165 -8.78 0.35 7.04
CA GLY A 165 -9.16 -0.29 5.79
C GLY A 165 -9.10 0.63 4.56
N GLY A 166 -9.08 1.96 4.76
CA GLY A 166 -9.14 2.92 3.66
C GLY A 166 -10.40 2.72 2.80
N SER A 167 -10.25 2.86 1.49
CA SER A 167 -11.35 2.68 0.54
C SER A 167 -10.90 2.07 -0.78
N SER A 168 -11.79 1.33 -1.43
CA SER A 168 -11.68 0.97 -2.85
C SER A 168 -12.99 1.26 -3.57
N ARG A 169 -12.92 1.86 -4.76
CA ARG A 169 -14.04 2.12 -5.66
C ARG A 169 -13.70 1.59 -7.05
N PRO A 170 -14.21 0.39 -7.42
CA PRO A 170 -14.00 -0.17 -8.75
C PRO A 170 -14.46 0.76 -9.87
N PHE A 171 -13.69 0.82 -10.95
CA PHE A 171 -14.09 1.52 -12.16
C PHE A 171 -15.22 0.77 -12.88
N ALA A 172 -16.02 1.50 -13.65
CA ALA A 172 -17.09 0.87 -14.43
C ALA A 172 -16.49 -0.03 -15.52
N ALA A 173 -17.15 -1.15 -15.84
CA ALA A 173 -16.67 -2.05 -16.90
C ALA A 173 -16.50 -1.34 -18.26
N ALA A 174 -17.36 -0.36 -18.56
CA ALA A 174 -17.23 0.46 -19.77
C ALA A 174 -15.96 1.31 -19.76
N GLU A 175 -15.58 1.89 -18.63
CA GLU A 175 -14.35 2.66 -18.46
C GLU A 175 -13.11 1.76 -18.62
N LEU A 176 -13.14 0.56 -18.03
CA LEU A 176 -12.05 -0.40 -18.15
C LEU A 176 -11.87 -0.91 -19.59
N ARG A 177 -12.98 -1.11 -20.32
CA ARG A 177 -12.95 -1.44 -21.75
C ARG A 177 -12.44 -0.28 -22.60
N ASP A 178 -12.78 0.96 -22.28
CA ASP A 178 -12.22 2.13 -22.98
C ASP A 178 -10.70 2.24 -22.73
N ARG A 179 -10.28 2.07 -21.48
CA ARG A 179 -8.90 2.22 -21.02
C ARG A 179 -7.95 1.11 -21.52
N TYR A 180 -8.39 -0.14 -21.47
CA TYR A 180 -7.55 -1.31 -21.76
C TYR A 180 -8.02 -2.11 -22.98
N GLY A 181 -9.23 -1.86 -23.50
CA GLY A 181 -9.84 -2.67 -24.56
C GLY A 181 -10.37 -3.98 -24.02
N LYS A 182 -9.45 -4.92 -23.80
CA LYS A 182 -9.75 -6.32 -23.44
C LYS A 182 -8.83 -6.84 -22.35
N ARG A 183 -9.24 -7.95 -21.74
CA ARG A 183 -8.55 -8.60 -20.62
C ARG A 183 -7.08 -8.91 -20.92
N GLU A 184 -6.76 -9.36 -22.14
CA GLU A 184 -5.38 -9.71 -22.50
C GLU A 184 -4.45 -8.49 -22.50
N THR A 185 -4.95 -7.34 -22.97
CA THR A 185 -4.18 -6.09 -22.98
C THR A 185 -3.98 -5.56 -21.57
N PHE A 186 -5.00 -5.65 -20.72
CA PHE A 186 -4.87 -5.34 -19.30
C PHE A 186 -3.79 -6.22 -18.62
N LEU A 187 -3.87 -7.54 -18.80
CA LEU A 187 -2.92 -8.47 -18.18
C LEU A 187 -1.49 -8.27 -18.67
N ALA A 188 -1.29 -7.99 -19.96
CA ALA A 188 0.03 -7.68 -20.51
C ALA A 188 0.63 -6.41 -19.89
N ARG A 189 -0.18 -5.34 -19.74
CA ARG A 189 0.25 -4.10 -19.08
C ARG A 189 0.54 -4.34 -17.59
N PHE A 190 -0.30 -5.11 -16.91
CA PHE A 190 -0.13 -5.44 -15.51
C PHE A 190 1.15 -6.26 -15.27
N GLU A 191 1.43 -7.24 -16.12
CA GLU A 191 2.67 -8.03 -16.08
C GLU A 191 3.90 -7.14 -16.29
N GLN A 192 3.84 -6.22 -17.26
CA GLN A 192 4.92 -5.27 -17.51
C GLN A 192 5.18 -4.40 -16.26
N ALA A 193 4.12 -3.90 -15.61
CA ALA A 193 4.23 -3.14 -14.37
C ALA A 193 4.80 -4.00 -13.22
N ALA A 194 4.40 -5.26 -13.10
CA ALA A 194 4.95 -6.20 -12.11
C ALA A 194 6.43 -6.47 -12.33
N ARG A 195 6.85 -6.71 -13.56
CA ARG A 195 8.27 -6.89 -13.92
C ARG A 195 9.08 -5.62 -13.67
N ARG A 196 8.50 -4.44 -13.91
CA ARG A 196 9.13 -3.17 -13.57
C ARG A 196 9.32 -3.02 -12.06
N ALA A 197 8.29 -3.31 -11.27
CA ALA A 197 8.37 -3.30 -9.81
C ALA A 197 9.43 -4.28 -9.27
N VAL A 198 9.63 -5.43 -9.93
CA VAL A 198 10.74 -6.35 -9.62
C VAL A 198 12.10 -5.71 -9.93
N SER A 199 12.24 -5.10 -11.11
CA SER A 199 13.48 -4.40 -11.50
C SER A 199 13.81 -3.23 -10.58
N ASP A 200 12.80 -2.51 -10.09
CA ASP A 200 12.96 -1.40 -9.15
C ASP A 200 13.20 -1.90 -7.71
N GLY A 201 13.15 -3.21 -7.48
CA GLY A 201 13.45 -3.87 -6.20
C GLY A 201 12.33 -3.79 -5.17
N VAL A 202 11.14 -3.33 -5.55
CA VAL A 202 9.98 -3.15 -4.66
C VAL A 202 8.99 -4.32 -4.70
N LEU A 203 9.28 -5.33 -5.52
CA LEU A 203 8.54 -6.57 -5.62
C LEU A 203 9.52 -7.74 -5.76
N ARG A 204 9.22 -8.89 -5.13
CA ARG A 204 10.02 -10.10 -5.34
C ARG A 204 9.56 -10.85 -6.59
N PRO A 205 10.47 -11.47 -7.37
CA PRO A 205 10.09 -12.20 -8.59
C PRO A 205 8.98 -13.23 -8.39
N HIS A 206 9.00 -13.95 -7.26
CA HIS A 206 8.03 -14.99 -6.96
C HIS A 206 6.60 -14.47 -6.70
N ALA A 207 6.44 -13.17 -6.46
CA ALA A 207 5.12 -12.57 -6.24
C ALA A 207 4.37 -12.30 -7.56
N VAL A 208 5.06 -12.28 -8.70
CA VAL A 208 4.49 -11.87 -10.00
C VAL A 208 3.33 -12.78 -10.42
N ASP A 209 3.53 -14.10 -10.41
CA ASP A 209 2.52 -15.05 -10.87
C ASP A 209 1.25 -14.98 -10.02
N GLY A 210 1.39 -14.88 -8.70
CA GLY A 210 0.26 -14.74 -7.78
C GLY A 210 -0.54 -13.48 -8.03
N LEU A 211 0.15 -12.35 -8.26
CA LEU A 211 -0.51 -11.08 -8.60
C LEU A 211 -1.22 -11.12 -9.96
N LEU A 212 -0.66 -11.83 -10.94
CA LEU A 212 -1.29 -12.00 -12.25
C LEU A 212 -2.57 -12.85 -12.18
N VAL A 213 -2.55 -13.94 -11.40
CA VAL A 213 -3.74 -14.76 -11.16
C VAL A 213 -4.85 -13.92 -10.52
N GLU A 214 -4.50 -13.09 -9.53
CA GLU A 214 -5.46 -12.21 -8.86
C GLU A 214 -6.00 -11.12 -9.80
N ALA A 215 -5.12 -10.47 -10.57
CA ALA A 215 -5.51 -9.46 -11.57
C ALA A 215 -6.45 -10.07 -12.61
N ALA A 216 -6.16 -11.28 -13.08
CA ALA A 216 -6.98 -12.00 -14.04
C ALA A 216 -8.37 -12.35 -13.51
N ALA A 217 -8.49 -12.65 -12.20
CA ALA A 217 -9.76 -12.94 -11.54
C ALA A 217 -10.57 -11.67 -11.20
N THR A 218 -9.92 -10.51 -11.13
CA THR A 218 -10.56 -9.22 -10.78
C THR A 218 -11.11 -8.48 -12.01
N TRP A 219 -10.63 -8.81 -13.21
CA TRP A 219 -11.13 -8.22 -14.46
C TRP A 219 -12.66 -8.46 -14.59
N PRO A 220 -13.48 -7.42 -14.80
CA PRO A 220 -14.91 -7.59 -14.96
C PRO A 220 -15.25 -8.20 -16.34
N ASP A 221 -16.18 -9.14 -16.35
CA ASP A 221 -16.75 -9.71 -17.58
C ASP A 221 -17.42 -8.65 -18.49
#